data_AF-A0A316I5X4-F1
#
_entry.id   AF-A0A316I5X4-F1
#
_cell.length_a   1.000
_cell.length_b   1.000
_cell.length_c   1.000
_cell.angle_alpha   90.00
_cell.angle_beta   90.00
_cell.angle_gamma   90.00
#
_symmetry.space_group_name_H-M   'P 1'
#
loop_
_entity.id
_entity.type
_entity.pdbx_description
1 polymer ?
#
loop_
_entity_poly.entity_id
_entity_poly.type
_entity_poly.pdbx_seq_one_letter_code
_entity_poly.pdbx_strand_id
1 'polypeptide(L)'
;MLRAGGWVVRRGVLGRVGRVFGTPAGHTGNLPILEGTVIRLEVERLPSGAIPKPVWLWHSRTGLAHTGVDLAWQAFLRRFDIGHTFRMLEQTLGWTTPKLRSPDAADRWTWLLIAAYAQLRLARDLTEDVRRPWEKPRPACRLTPARVRRGFRNLRPQLACPAVVPKPSRPGPGRPTGTPNHQPATRHDVHTVTSANKRKPSRSKRKTSSNPRPRRTG
;
A
#
# COMPACT_ATOMS: atom_id res chain seq x y z
N MET A 1 -7.07 0.83 31.45
CA MET A 1 -7.78 -0.13 30.58
C MET A 1 -8.33 0.68 29.40
N LEU A 2 -7.70 0.62 28.23
CA LEU A 2 -8.12 1.43 27.07
C LEU A 2 -8.70 0.49 26.01
N ARG A 3 -10.00 0.68 25.72
CA ARG A 3 -10.75 -0.09 24.73
C ARG A 3 -10.69 0.61 23.38
N ALA A 4 -10.18 -0.08 22.38
CA ALA A 4 -10.40 0.27 20.98
C ALA A 4 -10.73 -1.03 20.21
N GLY A 5 -11.95 -1.13 19.67
CA GLY A 5 -12.35 -2.23 18.78
C GLY A 5 -12.48 -3.61 19.42
N GLY A 6 -12.90 -3.72 20.68
CA GLY A 6 -13.06 -5.01 21.37
C GLY A 6 -11.77 -5.64 21.90
N TRP A 7 -10.64 -4.95 21.76
CA TRP A 7 -9.35 -5.34 22.34
C TRP A 7 -9.26 -4.74 23.76
N VAL A 8 -8.98 -5.59 24.74
CA VAL A 8 -8.48 -5.16 26.05
C VAL A 8 -7.04 -5.63 26.16
N VAL A 9 -6.13 -4.70 26.42
CA VAL A 9 -4.69 -4.97 26.51
C VAL A 9 -4.25 -4.82 27.96
N ARG A 10 -3.67 -5.89 28.54
CA ARG A 10 -2.96 -5.81 29.83
C ARG A 10 -1.48 -5.51 29.60
N ARG A 11 -0.95 -4.61 30.43
CA ARG A 11 0.38 -4.00 30.32
C ARG A 11 1.44 -4.88 30.99
N GLY A 12 2.53 -5.15 30.29
CA GLY A 12 3.77 -5.64 30.87
C GLY A 12 4.96 -5.06 30.12
N VAL A 13 5.71 -4.15 30.76
CA VAL A 13 7.02 -3.71 30.27
C VAL A 13 8.04 -4.65 30.88
N LEU A 14 8.57 -5.60 30.11
CA LEU A 14 9.79 -6.30 30.48
C LEU A 14 10.96 -5.50 29.90
N GLY A 15 11.56 -4.64 30.72
CA GLY A 15 12.85 -4.05 30.39
C GLY A 15 13.98 -5.06 30.55
N ARG A 16 14.44 -5.66 29.44
CA ARG A 16 15.86 -5.68 29.00
C ARG A 16 16.08 -6.62 27.79
N VAL A 17 16.79 -6.07 26.80
CA VAL A 17 17.55 -6.70 25.69
C VAL A 17 16.82 -7.78 24.89
N GLY A 18 16.22 -7.36 23.77
CA GLY A 18 15.83 -8.27 22.69
C GLY A 18 16.83 -8.22 21.54
N ARG A 19 17.44 -9.37 21.21
CA ARG A 19 18.27 -9.55 20.00
C ARG A 19 17.35 -9.55 18.77
N VAL A 20 17.51 -8.57 17.87
CA VAL A 20 16.83 -8.57 16.57
C VAL A 20 17.88 -8.75 15.48
N PHE A 21 17.71 -9.81 14.67
CA PHE A 21 18.59 -10.10 13.54
C PHE A 21 18.09 -9.38 12.29
N GLY A 22 18.86 -8.43 11.78
CA GLY A 22 18.70 -7.85 10.46
C GLY A 22 20.08 -7.69 9.82
N THR A 23 20.30 -8.30 8.65
CA THR A 23 21.57 -8.20 7.92
C THR A 23 21.43 -7.14 6.83
N PRO A 24 22.11 -5.99 6.91
CA PRO A 24 22.29 -5.12 5.75
C PRO A 24 23.06 -5.87 4.67
N ALA A 25 22.68 -5.69 3.40
CA ALA A 25 23.39 -6.30 2.28
C ALA A 25 24.85 -5.79 2.28
N GLY A 26 25.82 -6.71 2.43
CA GLY A 26 27.26 -6.39 2.44
C GLY A 26 27.95 -6.47 3.81
N HIS A 27 27.24 -6.78 4.90
CA HIS A 27 27.87 -6.96 6.21
C HIS A 27 28.63 -8.29 6.30
N THR A 28 29.96 -8.24 6.38
CA THR A 28 30.87 -9.41 6.46
C THR A 28 31.36 -9.72 7.89
N GLY A 29 30.88 -9.01 8.92
CA GLY A 29 31.23 -9.23 10.33
C GLY A 29 30.12 -9.82 11.19
N ASN A 30 30.38 -9.98 12.50
CA ASN A 30 29.33 -10.31 13.47
C ASN A 30 28.22 -9.25 13.43
N LEU A 31 26.96 -9.67 13.44
CA LEU A 31 25.83 -8.75 13.41
C LEU A 31 25.85 -7.86 14.66
N PRO A 32 25.69 -6.53 14.51
CA PRO A 32 25.66 -5.65 15.66
C PRO A 32 24.47 -5.98 16.56
N ILE A 33 24.69 -5.97 17.87
CA ILE A 33 23.61 -6.06 18.85
C ILE A 33 22.90 -4.70 18.83
N LEU A 34 21.65 -4.70 18.39
CA LEU A 34 20.80 -3.51 18.41
C LEU A 34 20.09 -3.45 19.75
N GLU A 35 20.40 -2.43 20.55
CA GLU A 35 19.63 -2.14 21.75
C GLU A 35 18.24 -1.62 21.37
N GLY A 36 17.25 -1.96 22.19
CA GLY A 36 15.88 -1.53 21.96
C GLY A 36 14.95 -1.98 23.07
N THR A 37 13.71 -1.50 23.01
CA THR A 37 12.64 -1.85 23.93
C THR A 37 11.81 -3.00 23.35
N VAL A 38 11.60 -4.04 24.13
CA VAL A 38 10.67 -5.13 23.81
C VAL A 38 9.35 -4.87 24.54
N ILE A 39 8.25 -4.87 23.80
CA ILE A 39 6.90 -4.61 24.31
C ILE A 39 6.08 -5.90 24.16
N ARG A 40 5.56 -6.42 25.27
CA ARG A 40 4.61 -7.54 25.27
C ARG A 40 3.19 -6.98 25.30
N LEU A 41 2.41 -7.34 24.28
CA LEU A 41 0.99 -7.03 24.21
C LEU A 41 0.20 -8.28 24.54
N GLU A 42 -0.44 -8.25 25.71
CA GLU A 42 -1.40 -9.28 26.09
C GLU A 42 -2.78 -8.87 25.61
N VAL A 43 -3.45 -9.77 24.90
CA VAL A 43 -4.79 -9.53 24.36
C VAL A 43 -5.76 -10.33 25.21
N GLU A 44 -6.76 -9.69 25.80
CA GLU A 44 -7.75 -10.36 26.64
C GLU A 44 -8.73 -11.19 25.81
N ARG A 45 -9.14 -10.68 24.65
CA ARG A 45 -10.14 -11.32 23.79
C ARG A 45 -9.93 -10.96 22.33
N LEU A 46 -10.06 -11.96 21.47
CA LEU A 46 -10.16 -11.78 20.02
C LEU A 46 -11.63 -11.80 19.58
N PRO A 47 -12.03 -10.95 18.62
CA PRO A 47 -13.38 -10.99 18.05
C PRO A 47 -13.76 -12.35 17.43
N SER A 48 -12.77 -13.11 16.96
CA SER A 48 -12.96 -14.45 16.38
C SER A 48 -13.22 -15.55 17.40
N GLY A 49 -13.11 -15.28 18.71
CA GLY A 49 -13.23 -16.29 19.77
C GLY A 49 -12.00 -17.19 19.94
N ALA A 50 -10.95 -17.02 19.13
CA ALA A 50 -9.71 -17.76 19.27
C ALA A 50 -8.94 -17.39 20.55
N ILE A 51 -8.14 -18.33 21.06
CA ILE A 51 -7.25 -18.09 22.22
C ILE A 51 -6.22 -17.03 21.83
N PRO A 52 -6.19 -15.87 22.50
CA PRO A 52 -5.26 -14.80 22.18
C PRO A 52 -3.83 -15.18 22.53
N LYS A 53 -2.97 -15.25 21.52
CA LYS A 53 -1.51 -15.35 21.73
C LYS A 53 -0.94 -13.95 21.97
N PRO A 54 0.03 -13.78 22.89
CA PRO A 54 0.67 -12.49 23.10
C PRO A 54 1.42 -12.06 21.85
N VAL A 55 1.36 -10.76 21.55
CA VAL A 55 2.11 -10.15 20.45
C VAL A 55 3.33 -9.45 21.03
N TRP A 56 4.49 -9.67 20.42
CA TRP A 56 5.74 -9.03 20.81
C TRP A 56 6.11 -7.98 19.78
N LEU A 57 6.35 -6.75 20.24
CA LEU A 57 6.86 -5.66 19.42
C LEU A 57 8.29 -5.31 19.86
N TRP A 58 9.12 -4.92 18.91
CA TRP A 58 10.44 -4.36 19.18
C TRP A 58 10.47 -2.92 18.68
N HIS A 59 11.07 -2.03 19.47
CA HIS A 59 11.24 -0.62 19.16
C HIS A 59 12.71 -0.22 19.36
N SER A 60 13.30 0.50 18.40
CA SER A 60 14.73 0.83 18.39
C SER A 60 15.15 1.73 19.55
N ARG A 61 14.29 2.64 20.00
CA ARG A 61 14.57 3.50 21.16
C ARG A 61 14.52 2.69 22.46
N THR A 62 15.57 2.85 23.28
CA THR A 62 15.65 2.33 24.66
C THR A 62 14.95 3.27 25.63
N GLY A 63 14.51 2.74 26.79
CA GLY A 63 13.90 3.56 27.86
C GLY A 63 12.57 4.22 27.45
N LEU A 64 11.75 3.54 26.64
CA LEU A 64 10.47 4.10 26.20
C LEU A 64 9.57 4.44 27.40
N ALA A 65 9.16 5.71 27.51
CA ALA A 65 8.13 6.12 28.46
C ALA A 65 6.79 5.43 28.15
N HIS A 66 5.90 5.37 29.13
CA HIS A 66 4.57 4.75 28.98
C HIS A 66 3.78 5.30 27.79
N THR A 67 3.85 6.61 27.54
CA THR A 67 3.21 7.25 26.38
C THR A 67 3.77 6.75 25.04
N GLY A 68 5.08 6.49 24.98
CA GLY A 68 5.73 5.91 23.81
C GLY A 68 5.30 4.45 23.58
N VAL A 69 5.14 3.68 24.65
CA VAL A 69 4.62 2.30 24.57
C VAL A 69 3.18 2.34 24.06
N ASP A 70 2.38 3.29 24.55
CA ASP A 70 1.00 3.46 24.12
C ASP A 70 0.87 3.82 22.64
N LEU A 71 1.72 4.72 22.16
CA LEU A 71 1.78 5.07 20.74
C LEU A 71 2.21 3.87 19.88
N ALA A 72 3.20 3.09 20.32
CA ALA A 72 3.74 1.96 19.56
C ALA A 72 2.69 0.87 19.29
N TRP A 73 1.90 0.49 20.30
CA TRP A 73 0.86 -0.52 20.09
C TRP A 73 -0.34 0.02 19.29
N GLN A 74 -0.70 1.30 19.47
CA GLN A 74 -1.73 1.94 18.65
C GLN A 74 -1.32 1.99 17.17
N ALA A 75 -0.06 2.33 16.89
CA ALA A 75 0.51 2.30 15.54
C ALA A 75 0.50 0.87 14.98
N PHE A 76 0.83 -0.14 15.80
CA PHE A 76 0.74 -1.55 15.39
C PHE A 76 -0.67 -1.94 14.94
N LEU A 77 -1.73 -1.49 15.64
CA LEU A 77 -3.11 -1.78 15.23
C LEU A 77 -3.47 -1.12 13.89
N ARG A 78 -2.88 0.04 13.58
CA ARG A 78 -3.08 0.74 12.31
C ARG A 78 -2.41 0.07 11.12
N ARG A 79 -1.52 -0.92 11.34
CA ARG A 79 -0.85 -1.62 10.23
C ARG A 79 -1.84 -2.28 9.26
N PHE A 80 -3.02 -2.70 9.72
CA PHE A 80 -4.04 -3.29 8.88
C PHE A 80 -4.65 -2.30 7.88
N ASP A 81 -4.50 -0.98 8.12
CA ASP A 81 -5.01 0.06 7.22
C ASP A 81 -4.26 0.06 5.87
N ILE A 82 -3.05 -0.49 5.78
CA ILE A 82 -2.30 -0.58 4.52
C ILE A 82 -3.00 -1.50 3.51
N GLY A 83 -3.53 -2.65 3.97
CA GLY A 83 -4.27 -3.57 3.11
C GLY A 83 -5.57 -2.95 2.59
N HIS A 84 -6.24 -2.17 3.44
CA HIS A 84 -7.42 -1.40 3.02
C HIS A 84 -7.07 -0.31 2.00
N THR A 85 -5.88 0.29 2.12
CA THR A 85 -5.39 1.29 1.16
C THR A 85 -5.11 0.64 -0.19
N PHE A 86 -4.40 -0.49 -0.23
CA PHE A 86 -4.18 -1.24 -1.48
C PHE A 86 -5.49 -1.65 -2.14
N ARG A 87 -6.44 -2.19 -1.36
CA ARG A 87 -7.78 -2.52 -1.86
C ARG A 87 -8.47 -1.31 -2.49
N MET A 88 -8.41 -0.13 -1.86
CA MET A 88 -8.97 1.11 -2.41
C MET A 88 -8.30 1.49 -3.74
N LEU A 89 -6.97 1.46 -3.80
CA LEU A 89 -6.22 1.80 -5.00
C LEU A 89 -6.57 0.87 -6.17
N GLU A 90 -6.57 -0.44 -5.94
CA GLU A 90 -6.86 -1.44 -6.97
C GLU A 90 -8.33 -1.42 -7.39
N GLN A 91 -9.26 -1.56 -6.45
CA GLN A 91 -10.67 -1.82 -6.77
C GLN A 91 -11.45 -0.55 -7.08
N THR A 92 -11.08 0.60 -6.49
CA THR A 92 -11.87 1.83 -6.62
C THR A 92 -11.19 2.85 -7.52
N LEU A 93 -9.88 3.05 -7.36
CA LEU A 93 -9.14 4.02 -8.19
C LEU A 93 -8.60 3.41 -9.49
N GLY A 94 -8.66 2.08 -9.63
CA GLY A 94 -8.35 1.40 -10.88
C GLY A 94 -6.85 1.22 -11.13
N TRP A 95 -6.07 0.93 -10.08
CA TRP A 95 -4.63 0.74 -10.21
C TRP A 95 -4.26 -0.27 -11.30
N THR A 96 -5.02 -1.36 -11.38
CA THR A 96 -4.80 -2.45 -12.35
C THR A 96 -5.64 -2.32 -13.63
N THR A 97 -6.43 -1.24 -13.76
CA THR A 97 -7.33 -1.02 -14.90
C THR A 97 -6.61 -0.71 -16.23
N PRO A 98 -5.62 0.18 -16.30
CA PRO A 98 -5.00 0.51 -17.58
C PRO A 98 -4.03 -0.58 -18.05
N LYS A 99 -4.08 -0.90 -19.34
CA LYS A 99 -3.15 -1.84 -20.00
C LYS A 99 -1.89 -1.11 -20.44
N LEU A 100 -1.08 -0.69 -19.46
CA LEU A 100 0.16 0.05 -19.67
C LEU A 100 1.23 -0.87 -20.27
N ARG A 101 1.98 -0.36 -21.24
CA ARG A 101 2.96 -1.14 -22.01
C ARG A 101 4.39 -0.94 -21.55
N SER A 102 4.72 0.20 -20.95
CA SER A 102 6.07 0.54 -20.46
C SER A 102 6.12 0.69 -18.94
N PRO A 103 7.23 0.32 -18.28
CA PRO A 103 7.39 0.45 -16.83
C PRO A 103 7.24 1.91 -16.37
N ASP A 104 7.86 2.86 -17.06
CA ASP A 104 7.74 4.29 -16.71
C ASP A 104 6.29 4.80 -16.75
N ALA A 105 5.44 4.22 -17.61
CA ALA A 105 4.04 4.59 -17.66
C ALA A 105 3.28 4.01 -16.46
N ALA A 106 3.63 2.80 -16.02
CA ALA A 106 3.10 2.19 -14.80
C ALA A 106 3.50 2.99 -13.54
N ASP A 107 4.72 3.51 -13.48
CA ASP A 107 5.18 4.35 -12.39
C ASP A 107 4.42 5.69 -12.36
N ARG A 108 4.31 6.37 -13.51
CA ARG A 108 3.51 7.61 -13.62
C ARG A 108 2.05 7.37 -13.24
N TRP A 109 1.45 6.26 -13.66
CA TRP A 109 0.09 5.90 -13.27
C TRP A 109 -0.06 5.71 -11.76
N THR A 110 0.90 5.04 -11.13
CA THR A 110 0.95 4.89 -9.67
C THR A 110 0.99 6.26 -8.96
N TRP A 111 1.83 7.19 -9.45
CA TRP A 111 1.88 8.55 -8.91
C TRP A 111 0.57 9.31 -9.06
N LEU A 112 -0.12 9.19 -10.20
CA LEU A 112 -1.44 9.79 -10.40
C LEU A 112 -2.47 9.26 -9.40
N LEU A 113 -2.45 7.97 -9.09
CA LEU A 113 -3.35 7.38 -8.09
C LEU A 113 -3.03 7.83 -6.68
N ILE A 114 -1.74 7.95 -6.33
CA ILE A 114 -1.31 8.48 -5.03
C ILE A 114 -1.78 9.93 -4.89
N ALA A 115 -1.60 10.76 -5.91
CA ALA A 115 -2.07 12.14 -5.93
C ALA A 115 -3.60 12.22 -5.79
N ALA A 116 -4.35 11.41 -6.55
CA ALA A 116 -5.80 11.34 -6.43
C ALA A 116 -6.25 10.88 -5.03
N TYR A 117 -5.58 9.88 -4.45
CA TYR A 117 -5.85 9.43 -3.09
C TYR A 117 -5.58 10.53 -2.07
N ALA A 118 -4.49 11.29 -2.21
CA ALA A 118 -4.17 12.44 -1.37
C ALA A 118 -5.24 13.54 -1.49
N GLN A 119 -5.69 13.86 -2.70
CA GLN A 119 -6.78 14.82 -2.95
C GLN A 119 -8.07 14.38 -2.23
N LEU A 120 -8.44 13.10 -2.30
CA LEU A 120 -9.60 12.57 -1.58
C LEU A 120 -9.43 12.62 -0.05
N ARG A 121 -8.20 12.55 0.47
CA ARG A 121 -7.94 12.69 1.91
C ARG A 121 -8.05 14.14 2.36
N LEU A 122 -7.57 15.08 1.55
CA LEU A 122 -7.65 16.53 1.82
C LEU A 122 -9.07 17.07 1.67
N ALA A 123 -9.83 16.59 0.69
CA ALA A 123 -11.21 17.03 0.46
C ALA A 123 -12.22 16.48 1.49
N ARG A 124 -11.77 15.70 2.47
CA ARG A 124 -12.64 15.00 3.43
C ARG A 124 -13.61 15.96 4.13
N ASP A 125 -13.08 17.05 4.69
CA ASP A 125 -13.87 17.96 5.52
C ASP A 125 -14.72 18.93 4.68
N LEU A 126 -14.47 18.98 3.37
CA LEU A 126 -15.20 19.81 2.42
C LEU A 126 -16.34 19.04 1.71
N THR A 127 -16.36 17.72 1.83
CA THR A 127 -17.28 16.87 1.06
C THR A 127 -18.47 16.43 1.91
N GLU A 128 -19.68 16.69 1.42
CA GLU A 128 -20.91 16.17 2.02
C GLU A 128 -21.00 14.63 1.87
N ASP A 129 -21.51 13.95 2.90
CA ASP A 129 -21.66 12.48 2.88
C ASP A 129 -22.83 12.05 2.00
N VAL A 130 -22.54 11.80 0.71
CA VAL A 130 -23.50 11.19 -0.22
C VAL A 130 -23.62 9.69 0.05
N ARG A 131 -24.60 9.32 0.86
CA ARG A 131 -24.80 7.95 1.35
C ARG A 131 -25.74 7.15 0.45
N ARG A 132 -25.54 5.82 0.45
CA ARG A 132 -26.57 4.88 0.00
C ARG A 132 -27.63 4.71 1.10
N PRO A 133 -28.86 4.30 0.77
CA PRO A 133 -29.94 4.20 1.75
C PRO A 133 -29.62 3.33 2.98
N TRP A 134 -28.86 2.25 2.80
CA TRP A 134 -28.46 1.32 3.86
C TRP A 134 -27.17 1.70 4.60
N GLU A 135 -26.53 2.81 4.23
CA GLU A 135 -25.26 3.24 4.76
C GLU A 135 -25.44 4.12 6.02
N LYS A 136 -24.84 3.72 7.14
CA LYS A 136 -24.86 4.51 8.38
C LYS A 136 -24.23 5.90 8.19
N PRO A 137 -24.79 6.96 8.81
CA PRO A 137 -24.19 8.29 8.83
C PRO A 137 -22.78 8.27 9.42
N ARG A 138 -21.89 9.10 8.86
CA ARG A 138 -20.57 9.35 9.44
C ARG A 138 -20.32 10.86 9.52
N PRO A 139 -19.68 11.35 10.59
CA PRO A 139 -19.28 12.75 10.64
C PRO A 139 -18.23 13.04 9.56
N ALA A 140 -18.21 14.29 9.07
CA ALA A 140 -17.33 14.73 7.97
C ALA A 140 -15.86 14.33 8.18
N CYS A 141 -15.34 14.60 9.39
CA CYS A 141 -13.95 14.27 9.78
C CYS A 141 -13.62 12.76 9.80
N ARG A 142 -14.62 11.89 9.65
CA ARG A 142 -14.46 10.43 9.59
C ARG A 142 -14.92 9.82 8.27
N LEU A 143 -15.14 10.59 7.21
CA LEU A 143 -15.48 10.01 5.90
C LEU A 143 -14.32 9.19 5.33
N THR A 144 -14.65 8.03 4.76
CA THR A 144 -13.66 7.18 4.06
C THR A 144 -13.36 7.78 2.69
N PRO A 145 -12.16 7.55 2.12
CA PRO A 145 -11.83 8.02 0.77
C PRO A 145 -12.84 7.61 -0.30
N ALA A 146 -13.46 6.42 -0.17
CA ALA A 146 -14.51 5.96 -1.07
C ALA A 146 -15.82 6.78 -0.95
N ARG A 147 -16.20 7.22 0.27
CA ARG A 147 -17.35 8.12 0.48
C ARG A 147 -17.08 9.51 -0.07
N VAL A 148 -15.89 10.05 0.24
CA VAL A 148 -15.45 11.35 -0.30
C VAL A 148 -15.48 11.33 -1.82
N ARG A 149 -14.94 10.29 -2.47
CA ARG A 149 -14.99 10.15 -3.93
C ARG A 149 -16.41 10.23 -4.50
N ARG A 150 -17.41 9.68 -3.80
CA ARG A 150 -18.81 9.72 -4.26
C ARG A 150 -19.38 11.14 -4.26
N GLY A 151 -19.08 11.92 -3.21
CA GLY A 151 -19.49 13.33 -3.10
C GLY A 151 -18.57 14.30 -3.86
N PHE A 152 -17.36 13.89 -4.22
CA PHE A 152 -16.35 14.78 -4.83
C PHE A 152 -16.82 15.44 -6.12
N ARG A 153 -17.72 14.81 -6.87
CA ARG A 153 -18.33 15.40 -8.07
C ARG A 153 -19.10 16.69 -7.76
N ASN A 154 -19.70 16.81 -6.58
CA ASN A 154 -20.44 18.00 -6.16
C ASN A 154 -19.51 19.13 -5.70
N LEU A 155 -18.32 18.77 -5.23
CA LEU A 155 -17.27 19.71 -4.81
C LEU A 155 -16.48 20.27 -6.00
N ARG A 156 -16.31 19.49 -7.08
CA ARG A 156 -15.53 19.88 -8.26
C ARG A 156 -15.94 21.24 -8.88
N PRO A 157 -17.22 21.60 -9.03
CA PRO A 157 -17.61 22.91 -9.58
C PRO A 157 -17.27 24.11 -8.68
N GLN A 158 -17.07 23.88 -7.38
CA GLN A 158 -16.76 24.93 -6.40
C GLN A 158 -15.25 25.18 -6.28
N LEU A 159 -14.43 24.25 -6.79
CA LEU A 159 -12.98 24.40 -6.82
C LEU A 159 -12.55 25.25 -8.01
N ALA A 160 -11.53 26.09 -7.80
CA ALA A 160 -10.82 26.71 -8.91
C ALA A 160 -10.27 25.64 -9.86
N CYS A 161 -10.50 25.81 -11.15
CA CYS A 161 -9.94 24.93 -12.19
C CYS A 161 -8.65 25.55 -12.71
N PRO A 162 -7.45 25.06 -12.31
CA PRO A 162 -6.19 25.59 -12.82
C PRO A 162 -5.93 25.21 -14.29
N ALA A 163 -6.71 24.29 -14.85
CA ALA A 163 -6.54 23.85 -16.22
C ALA A 163 -7.18 24.85 -17.20
N VAL A 164 -6.41 25.22 -18.23
CA VAL A 164 -6.89 25.99 -19.37
C VAL A 164 -7.79 25.13 -20.25
N VAL A 165 -8.69 25.77 -21.00
CA VAL A 165 -9.53 25.11 -22.02
C VAL A 165 -8.66 24.24 -22.94
N PRO A 166 -9.04 22.98 -23.21
CA PRO A 166 -8.30 22.12 -24.13
C PRO A 166 -8.16 22.76 -25.51
N LYS A 167 -7.00 22.56 -26.15
CA LYS A 167 -6.81 23.02 -27.53
C LYS A 167 -7.78 22.27 -28.46
N PRO A 168 -8.50 22.94 -29.38
CA PRO A 168 -9.32 22.27 -30.38
C PRO A 168 -8.46 21.30 -31.20
N SER A 169 -8.88 20.04 -31.30
CA SER A 169 -8.21 19.03 -32.13
C SER A 169 -9.24 18.24 -32.93
N ARG A 170 -8.94 17.95 -34.20
CA ARG A 170 -9.72 17.00 -35.00
C ARG A 170 -9.08 15.61 -34.87
N PRO A 171 -9.87 14.52 -34.87
CA PRO A 171 -9.31 13.18 -35.02
C PRO A 171 -8.39 13.16 -36.23
N GLY A 172 -7.18 12.62 -36.07
CA GLY A 172 -6.29 12.40 -37.22
C GLY A 172 -6.96 11.49 -38.27
N PRO A 173 -6.47 11.45 -39.51
CA PRO A 173 -7.09 10.74 -40.65
C PRO A 173 -7.23 9.22 -40.51
N GLY A 174 -6.99 8.66 -39.32
CA GLY A 174 -6.99 7.23 -39.07
C GLY A 174 -5.87 6.53 -39.84
N ARG A 175 -5.92 5.20 -39.80
CA ARG A 175 -5.07 4.36 -40.64
C ARG A 175 -5.75 4.17 -41.99
N PRO A 176 -5.03 4.28 -43.13
CA PRO A 176 -5.59 3.96 -44.44
C PRO A 176 -6.07 2.51 -44.50
N THR A 177 -7.23 2.28 -45.12
CA THR A 177 -7.79 0.95 -45.34
C THR A 177 -6.82 0.11 -46.17
N GLY A 178 -6.57 -1.15 -45.78
CA GLY A 178 -5.72 -2.09 -46.51
C GLY A 178 -4.23 -2.06 -46.15
N THR A 179 -3.75 -1.11 -45.35
CA THR A 179 -2.33 -1.08 -44.94
C THR A 179 -2.08 -1.92 -43.67
N PRO A 180 -1.25 -2.98 -43.69
CA PRO A 180 -0.93 -3.79 -42.50
C PRO A 180 0.03 -3.06 -41.55
N ASN A 181 0.06 -3.44 -40.26
CA ASN A 181 0.91 -2.76 -39.27
C ASN A 181 2.37 -3.21 -39.37
N HIS A 182 3.20 -2.35 -39.96
CA HIS A 182 4.64 -2.61 -40.14
C HIS A 182 5.48 -2.29 -38.89
N GLN A 183 4.90 -1.64 -37.88
CA GLN A 183 5.59 -1.32 -36.63
C GLN A 183 4.82 -1.92 -35.44
N PRO A 184 5.04 -3.20 -35.12
CA PRO A 184 4.55 -3.79 -33.88
C PRO A 184 5.11 -3.04 -32.67
N ALA A 185 4.28 -2.79 -31.66
CA ALA A 185 4.73 -2.13 -30.44
C ALA A 185 5.78 -2.98 -29.71
N THR A 186 6.87 -2.34 -29.27
CA THR A 186 7.90 -2.97 -28.43
C THR A 186 7.26 -3.57 -27.19
N ARG A 187 7.53 -4.87 -26.95
CA ARG A 187 7.05 -5.59 -25.77
C ARG A 187 8.19 -5.65 -24.76
N HIS A 188 7.90 -5.31 -23.52
CA HIS A 188 8.84 -5.44 -22.42
C HIS A 188 8.65 -6.79 -21.71
N ASP A 189 9.75 -7.44 -21.34
CA ASP A 189 9.70 -8.70 -20.62
C ASP A 189 9.11 -8.53 -19.23
N VAL A 190 8.19 -9.44 -18.86
CA VAL A 190 7.62 -9.50 -17.51
C VAL A 190 8.42 -10.51 -16.71
N HIS A 191 9.36 -10.03 -15.90
CA HIS A 191 10.09 -10.89 -14.98
C HIS A 191 9.20 -11.21 -13.77
N THR A 192 8.80 -12.47 -13.63
CA THR A 192 8.22 -12.94 -12.37
C THR A 192 9.36 -13.18 -11.40
N VAL A 193 9.42 -12.42 -10.31
CA VAL A 193 10.40 -12.67 -9.25
C VAL A 193 9.97 -13.94 -8.51
N THR A 194 10.42 -15.09 -8.99
CA THR A 194 10.41 -16.31 -8.17
C THR A 194 11.46 -16.11 -7.09
N SER A 195 11.04 -16.20 -5.83
CA SER A 195 11.91 -16.14 -4.66
C SER A 195 13.18 -16.95 -4.90
N ALA A 196 14.34 -16.30 -4.82
CA ALA A 196 15.63 -16.97 -4.95
C ALA A 196 15.72 -18.05 -3.88
N ASN A 197 15.63 -19.31 -4.31
CA ASN A 197 15.84 -20.44 -3.42
C ASN A 197 17.28 -20.36 -2.92
N LYS A 198 17.48 -20.03 -1.64
CA LYS A 198 18.80 -19.97 -0.99
C LYS A 198 19.34 -21.40 -0.82
N ARG A 199 19.83 -22.00 -1.90
CA ARG A 199 20.85 -23.05 -1.85
C ARG A 199 21.91 -22.69 -2.87
N LYS A 200 23.07 -22.25 -2.37
CA LYS A 200 24.29 -22.08 -3.19
C LYS A 200 24.60 -23.41 -3.88
N PRO A 201 24.96 -23.40 -5.16
CA PRO A 201 26.08 -24.18 -5.63
C PRO A 201 27.23 -23.25 -6.01
N SER A 202 28.42 -23.78 -5.86
CA SER A 202 29.69 -23.16 -6.24
C SER A 202 29.69 -22.67 -7.69
N ARG A 203 30.26 -21.47 -7.86
CA ARG A 203 31.03 -21.00 -9.02
C ARG A 203 30.68 -21.70 -10.36
N SER A 204 29.71 -21.16 -11.09
CA SER A 204 29.51 -21.46 -12.50
C SER A 204 28.89 -20.26 -13.22
N LYS A 205 29.33 -20.06 -14.46
CA LYS A 205 29.17 -18.87 -15.31
C LYS A 205 27.72 -18.37 -15.38
N ARG A 206 27.59 -17.04 -15.48
CA ARG A 206 26.36 -16.26 -15.73
C ARG A 206 25.53 -16.93 -16.84
N LYS A 207 24.52 -17.73 -16.48
CA LYS A 207 23.49 -18.21 -17.40
C LYS A 207 22.31 -17.25 -17.32
N THR A 208 22.11 -16.48 -18.38
CA THR A 208 20.83 -15.83 -18.68
C THR A 208 19.75 -16.91 -18.64
N SER A 209 18.73 -16.75 -17.79
CA SER A 209 17.68 -17.78 -17.65
C SER A 209 16.97 -17.97 -18.99
N SER A 210 17.00 -19.19 -19.52
CA SER A 210 16.65 -19.48 -20.92
C SER A 210 15.17 -19.75 -21.17
N ASN A 211 14.29 -19.67 -20.17
CA ASN A 211 12.87 -20.01 -20.36
C ASN A 211 11.93 -18.89 -19.94
N PRO A 212 11.65 -17.90 -20.81
CA PRO A 212 10.44 -17.11 -20.69
C PRO A 212 9.22 -18.05 -20.70
N ARG A 213 8.26 -17.83 -19.80
CA ARG A 213 7.03 -18.61 -19.76
C ARG A 213 6.30 -18.43 -21.10
N PRO A 214 5.95 -19.51 -21.84
CA PRO A 214 5.21 -19.36 -23.08
C PRO A 214 3.84 -18.76 -22.74
N ARG A 215 3.56 -17.58 -23.30
CA ARG A 215 2.34 -16.84 -23.03
C ARG A 215 1.31 -17.18 -24.12
N ARG A 216 0.12 -17.60 -23.68
CA ARG A 216 -1.05 -17.94 -24.51
C ARG A 216 -1.24 -16.92 -25.63
N THR A 217 -1.00 -17.34 -26.86
CA THR A 217 -1.41 -16.65 -28.07
C THR A 217 -2.94 -16.67 -28.12
N GLY A 218 -3.53 -15.48 -28.10
CA GLY A 218 -4.93 -15.32 -28.49
C GLY A 218 -5.06 -15.28 -30.00
#